data_AF-T1CI81-F1
#
_entry.id   AF-T1CI81-F1
#
_cell.length_a   1.000
_cell.length_b   1.000
_cell.length_c   1.000
_cell.angle_alpha   90.00
_cell.angle_beta   90.00
_cell.angle_gamma   90.00
#
_symmetry.space_group_name_H-M   'P 1'
#
loop_
_entity.id
_entity.type
_entity.pdbx_description
1 polymer ?
#
loop_
_entity_poly.entity_id
_entity_poly.type
_entity_poly.pdbx_seq_one_letter_code
_entity_poly.pdbx_strand_id
1 'polypeptide(L)'
;AAAAVADEIVVSVFLAEGAASLALHSEDLGARRRVHHDLIAEVQELGAEIHVIGLEWLHTAEHRALIPGIKVASMKTLVRQMKRSDQVITL
;
A
#
# COMPACT_ATOMS: atom_id res chain seq x y z
N ALA A 1 -9.45 6.33 -2.69
CA ALA A 1 -8.53 5.83 -3.72
C ALA A 1 -9.30 5.46 -4.98
N ALA A 2 -10.12 4.39 -4.99
CA ALA A 2 -10.88 3.96 -6.18
C ALA A 2 -11.66 5.09 -6.87
N ALA A 3 -12.44 5.88 -6.13
CA ALA A 3 -13.17 7.01 -6.72
C ALA A 3 -12.26 8.05 -7.38
N ALA A 4 -11.14 8.40 -6.73
CA ALA A 4 -10.18 9.34 -7.31
C ALA A 4 -9.53 8.77 -8.59
N VAL A 5 -9.21 7.48 -8.60
CA VAL A 5 -8.69 6.80 -9.79
C VAL A 5 -9.73 6.78 -10.92
N ALA A 6 -11.01 6.58 -10.61
CA ALA A 6 -12.09 6.67 -11.59
C ALA A 6 -12.23 8.06 -12.22
N ASP A 7 -11.85 9.11 -11.48
CA ASP A 7 -11.78 10.51 -11.96
C ASP A 7 -10.41 10.85 -12.59
N GLU A 8 -9.65 9.85 -13.02
CA GLU A 8 -8.32 9.98 -13.65
C GLU A 8 -7.25 10.66 -12.77
N ILE A 9 -7.46 10.69 -11.45
CA ILE A 9 -6.48 11.22 -10.50
C ILE A 9 -5.41 10.17 -10.24
N VAL A 10 -4.14 10.58 -10.35
CA VAL A 10 -3.01 9.73 -9.98
C VAL A 10 -2.98 9.55 -8.46
N VAL A 11 -3.14 8.31 -8.00
CA VAL A 11 -3.17 7.98 -6.57
C VAL A 11 -1.95 7.14 -6.20
N SER A 12 -1.22 7.58 -5.18
CA SER A 12 -0.23 6.77 -4.47
C SER A 12 -0.68 6.54 -3.03
N VAL A 13 -0.83 5.28 -2.62
CA VAL A 13 -1.19 4.87 -1.26
C VAL A 13 0.07 4.42 -0.53
N PHE A 14 0.29 4.96 0.67
CA PHE A 14 1.40 4.57 1.52
C PHE A 14 0.88 3.89 2.79
N LEU A 15 1.23 2.61 2.96
CA LEU A 15 0.89 1.81 4.14
C LEU A 15 2.05 1.89 5.13
N ALA A 16 1.79 2.43 6.32
CA ALA A 16 2.78 2.54 7.40
C ALA A 16 2.30 1.83 8.67
N GLU A 17 3.24 1.53 9.57
CA GLU A 17 2.95 0.96 10.90
C GLU A 17 2.02 -0.27 10.82
N GLY A 18 0.90 -0.28 11.55
CA GLY A 18 -0.06 -1.38 11.57
C GLY A 18 -0.67 -1.68 10.19
N ALA A 19 -0.80 -0.68 9.32
CA ALA A 19 -1.34 -0.84 7.97
C ALA A 19 -0.39 -1.58 7.03
N ALA A 20 0.91 -1.62 7.34
CA ALA A 20 1.88 -2.35 6.54
C ALA A 20 1.51 -3.85 6.44
N SER A 21 0.92 -4.42 7.50
CA SER A 21 0.48 -5.81 7.52
C SER A 21 -0.54 -6.16 6.42
N LEU A 22 -1.24 -5.18 5.85
CA LEU A 22 -2.19 -5.37 4.75
C LEU A 22 -1.50 -5.64 3.41
N ALA A 23 -0.22 -5.30 3.26
CA ALA A 23 0.56 -5.57 2.05
C ALA A 23 1.14 -6.99 2.00
N LEU A 24 0.98 -7.78 3.06
CA LEU A 24 1.51 -9.13 3.14
C LEU A 24 0.59 -10.11 2.41
N HIS A 25 1.20 -10.97 1.58
CA HIS A 25 0.55 -12.15 1.08
C HIS A 25 0.41 -13.16 2.22
N SER A 26 -0.81 -13.60 2.51
CA SER A 26 -1.08 -14.54 3.60
C SER A 26 -2.21 -15.49 3.22
N GLU A 27 -1.96 -16.79 3.36
CA GLU A 27 -2.93 -17.85 3.06
C GLU A 27 -4.00 -18.00 4.16
N ASP A 28 -3.74 -17.49 5.37
CA ASP A 28 -4.63 -17.58 6.53
C ASP A 28 -5.03 -16.19 7.06
N LEU A 29 -5.86 -15.50 6.28
CA LEU A 29 -6.46 -14.24 6.67
C LEU A 29 -7.87 -14.49 7.23
N GLY A 30 -8.13 -14.03 8.46
CA GLY A 30 -9.50 -13.91 8.98
C GLY A 30 -10.38 -13.06 8.05
N ALA A 31 -11.70 -13.31 8.04
CA ALA A 31 -12.63 -12.75 7.03
C ALA A 31 -12.48 -11.25 6.77
N ARG A 32 -12.26 -10.44 7.82
CA ARG A 32 -12.08 -8.98 7.69
C ARG A 32 -10.78 -8.58 6.97
N ARG A 33 -9.69 -9.32 7.19
CA ARG A 33 -8.42 -9.04 6.53
C ARG A 33 -8.44 -9.44 5.06
N ARG A 34 -9.19 -10.48 4.68
CA ARG A 34 -9.43 -10.84 3.28
C ARG A 34 -10.08 -9.69 2.51
N VAL A 35 -11.15 -9.11 3.05
CA VAL A 35 -11.82 -7.96 2.41
C VAL A 35 -10.86 -6.78 2.18
N HIS A 36 -10.01 -6.45 3.15
CA HIS A 36 -9.04 -5.37 2.97
C HIS A 36 -7.93 -5.72 1.97
N HIS A 37 -7.51 -6.98 1.93
CA HIS A 37 -6.52 -7.47 0.97
C HIS A 37 -7.07 -7.43 -0.46
N ASP A 38 -8.30 -7.93 -0.67
CA ASP A 38 -8.99 -7.90 -1.96
C ASP A 38 -9.18 -6.45 -2.43
N LEU A 39 -9.58 -5.55 -1.54
CA LEU A 39 -9.74 -4.14 -1.87
C LEU A 39 -8.42 -3.47 -2.28
N ILE A 40 -7.29 -3.84 -1.65
CA ILE A 40 -5.97 -3.30 -2.04
C ILE A 40 -5.60 -3.79 -3.45
N ALA A 41 -5.83 -5.07 -3.74
CA ALA A 41 -5.58 -5.64 -5.06
C ALA A 41 -6.45 -4.97 -6.13
N GLU A 42 -7.76 -4.82 -5.88
CA GLU A 42 -8.68 -4.14 -6.81
C GLU A 42 -8.27 -2.68 -7.06
N VAL A 43 -7.93 -1.93 -6.00
CA VAL A 43 -7.51 -0.53 -6.13
C VAL A 43 -6.19 -0.41 -6.91
N GLN A 44 -5.30 -1.39 -6.76
CA GLN A 44 -4.07 -1.47 -7.52
C GLN A 44 -4.33 -1.81 -9.01
N GLU A 45 -5.22 -2.76 -9.30
CA GLU A 45 -5.63 -3.10 -10.67
C GLU A 45 -6.30 -1.92 -11.39
N LEU A 46 -7.02 -1.08 -10.65
CA LEU A 46 -7.60 0.16 -11.18
C LEU A 46 -6.54 1.22 -11.51
N GLY A 47 -5.30 1.07 -11.03
CA GLY A 47 -4.17 1.93 -11.39
C GLY A 47 -3.55 2.74 -10.25
N ALA A 48 -3.98 2.53 -8.99
CA ALA A 48 -3.30 3.17 -7.86
C ALA A 48 -1.94 2.51 -7.61
N GLU A 49 -0.92 3.33 -7.32
CA GLU A 49 0.36 2.81 -6.84
C GLU A 49 0.30 2.53 -5.34
N ILE A 50 0.56 1.30 -4.92
CA ILE A 50 0.59 0.92 -3.50
C ILE A 50 2.03 0.76 -3.03
N HIS A 51 2.35 1.44 -1.92
CA HIS A 51 3.64 1.43 -1.27
C HIS A 51 3.51 0.98 0.17
N VAL A 52 4.50 0.24 0.67
CA VAL A 52 4.65 -0.05 2.10
C VAL A 52 5.88 0.65 2.66
N ILE A 53 5.74 1.34 3.79
CA ILE A 53 6.82 2.05 4.49
C ILE A 53 7.36 1.18 5.61
N GLY A 54 8.66 0.88 5.56
CA GLY A 54 9.34 0.25 6.69
C GLY A 54 10.75 -0.23 6.37
N LEU A 55 11.71 0.22 7.20
CA LEU A 55 13.05 -0.37 7.30
C LEU A 55 13.02 -1.76 7.96
N GLU A 56 12.05 -2.00 8.84
CA GLU A 56 11.92 -3.27 9.60
C GLU A 56 11.49 -4.45 8.72
N TRP A 57 10.90 -4.17 7.55
CA TRP A 57 10.54 -5.15 6.52
C TRP A 57 11.76 -5.83 5.89
N LEU A 58 12.88 -5.11 5.78
CA LEU A 58 14.15 -5.65 5.27
C LEU A 58 14.84 -6.59 6.26
N HIS A 59 14.44 -6.61 7.53
CA HIS A 59 15.16 -7.34 8.60
C HIS A 59 14.34 -8.39 9.35
N THR A 60 13.00 -8.38 9.26
CA THR A 60 12.15 -9.40 9.92
C THR A 60 11.27 -10.21 8.98
N ALA A 61 11.25 -9.89 7.68
CA ALA A 61 10.43 -10.57 6.68
C ALA A 61 11.18 -11.67 5.92
N GLU A 62 12.10 -12.42 6.56
CA GLU A 62 12.84 -13.51 5.89
C GLU A 62 11.93 -14.59 5.27
N HIS A 63 10.61 -14.59 5.53
CA HIS A 63 9.68 -15.60 5.04
C HIS A 63 8.30 -15.09 4.55
N ARG A 64 8.08 -13.77 4.38
CA ARG A 64 6.75 -13.27 3.95
C ARG A 64 6.81 -12.49 2.64
N ALA A 65 6.06 -12.97 1.65
CA ALA A 65 5.92 -12.31 0.37
C ALA A 65 4.97 -11.11 0.46
N LEU A 66 5.23 -10.08 -0.33
CA LEU A 66 4.30 -9.00 -0.61
C LEU A 66 3.23 -9.45 -1.59
N ILE A 67 2.06 -8.82 -1.55
CA ILE A 67 1.10 -8.89 -2.66
C ILE A 67 1.80 -8.41 -3.94
N PRO A 68 1.66 -9.14 -5.07
CA PRO A 68 2.30 -8.76 -6.33
C PRO A 68 2.07 -7.29 -6.71
N GLY A 69 3.16 -6.60 -7.04
CA GLY A 69 3.14 -5.21 -7.48
C GLY A 69 3.11 -4.14 -6.37
N ILE A 70 2.95 -4.52 -5.10
CA ILE A 70 3.20 -3.58 -3.99
C ILE A 70 4.69 -3.29 -3.89
N LYS A 71 5.04 -2.01 -3.77
CA LYS A 71 6.44 -1.53 -3.73
C LYS A 71 6.88 -1.22 -2.31
N VAL A 72 8.06 -1.67 -1.92
CA VAL A 72 8.69 -1.18 -0.68
C VAL A 72 9.19 0.25 -0.89
N ALA A 73 8.87 1.14 0.04
CA ALA A 73 9.26 2.54 0.00
C ALA A 73 9.92 2.98 1.31
N SER A 74 10.91 3.87 1.19
CA SER A 74 11.50 4.54 2.34
C SER A 74 10.69 5.78 2.73
N MET A 75 10.90 6.27 3.96
CA MET A 75 10.36 7.55 4.41
C MET A 75 10.73 8.72 3.46
N LYS A 76 11.93 8.68 2.86
CA LYS A 76 12.37 9.67 1.86
C LYS A 76 11.47 9.67 0.61
N THR A 77 10.95 8.49 0.24
CA THR A 77 10.05 8.31 -0.91
C THR A 77 8.68 8.89 -0.60
N LEU A 78 8.13 8.60 0.58
CA LEU A 78 6.89 9.21 1.05
C LEU A 78 6.98 10.74 1.01
N VAL A 79 7.98 11.32 1.68
CA VAL A 79 8.14 12.77 1.76
C VAL A 79 8.30 13.39 0.36
N ARG A 80 8.98 12.70 -0.57
CA ARG A 80 9.12 13.16 -1.95
C ARG A 80 7.77 13.16 -2.67
N GLN A 81 6.95 12.11 -2.52
CA GLN A 81 5.64 12.08 -3.14
C GLN A 81 4.69 13.10 -2.54
N MET A 82 4.71 13.30 -1.22
CA MET A 82 3.92 14.35 -0.57
C MET A 82 4.19 15.74 -1.16
N LYS A 83 5.46 16.07 -1.45
CA LYS A 83 5.84 17.35 -2.07
C LYS A 83 5.41 17.52 -3.52
N ARG A 84 5.11 16.42 -4.21
CA ARG A 84 4.70 16.40 -5.62
C ARG A 84 3.19 16.24 -5.81
N SER A 85 2.50 15.87 -4.74
CA SER A 85 1.06 15.63 -4.78
C SER A 85 0.33 16.95 -4.60
N ASP A 86 -0.70 17.18 -5.40
CA ASP A 86 -1.60 18.33 -5.23
C ASP A 86 -2.39 18.23 -3.91
N GLN A 87 -2.60 16.99 -3.43
CA GLN A 87 -3.30 16.72 -2.19
C GLN A 87 -2.68 15.53 -1.44
N VAL A 88 -2.63 15.63 -0.11
CA VAL A 88 -2.23 14.54 0.78
C VAL A 88 -3.33 14.31 1.81
N ILE A 89 -3.75 13.04 1.96
CA ILE A 89 -4.78 12.61 2.92
C ILE A 89 -4.16 11.58 3.85
N THR A 90 -4.30 11.78 5.17
CA THR A 90 -3.84 10.86 6.22
C THR A 90 -5.05 10.22 6.91
N LEU A 91 -5.01 8.92 7.15
CA LEU A 91 -6.10 8.11 7.71
C LEU A 91 -5.62 7.27 8.90
#